data_AF-A0A2G9YSV3-F1
#
_entry.id   AF-A0A2G9YSV3-F1
#
_cell.length_a   1.000
_cell.length_b   1.000
_cell.length_c   1.000
_cell.angle_alpha   90.00
_cell.angle_beta   90.00
_cell.angle_gamma   90.00
#
_symmetry.space_group_name_H-M   'P 1'
#
loop_
_entity.id
_entity.type
_entity.pdbx_description
1 polymer ?
#
loop_
_entity_poly.entity_id
_entity_poly.type
_entity_poly.pdbx_seq_one_letter_code
_entity_poly.pdbx_strand_id
1 'polypeptide(L)'
;ETRDDAAGECFDKTARILGLGYPGGPAIAQQAAQWKSQIPNSKFQICLPRPMIYQKNYDFSFSGLKTAVLYDFKSRPPKIRKSKEYIGAIAAEAQQAVIDVLIKKTLRAAKDFKAKAIILGGGVAANEELRKQFKAKIKKDYNLPTAPYFYIPDSKFCTDNAVMTAITGYYHRKKAQRENLERIEAKANLRLE
;
A
#
# COMPACT_ATOMS: atom_id res chain seq x y z
N GLU A 1 7.34 -10.04 6.36
CA GLU A 1 6.31 -9.27 7.09
C GLU A 1 6.63 -7.78 7.04
N THR A 2 5.75 -6.89 7.53
CA THR A 2 6.18 -5.50 7.80
C THR A 2 7.03 -5.49 9.08
N ARG A 3 8.14 -4.77 9.08
CA ARG A 3 9.01 -4.63 10.27
C ARG A 3 8.58 -3.50 11.19
N ASP A 4 7.77 -2.58 10.68
CA ASP A 4 7.21 -1.44 11.39
C ASP A 4 5.86 -1.06 10.76
N ASP A 5 5.61 0.23 10.52
CA ASP A 5 4.40 0.75 9.88
C ASP A 5 4.07 0.05 8.54
N ALA A 6 2.82 -0.39 8.43
CA ALA A 6 2.26 -0.84 7.17
C ALA A 6 2.07 0.34 6.19
N ALA A 7 1.90 0.03 4.90
CA ALA A 7 1.65 1.03 3.87
C ALA A 7 0.41 1.91 4.17
N GLY A 8 -0.68 1.30 4.66
CA GLY A 8 -1.90 2.02 5.04
C GLY A 8 -1.65 3.01 6.19
N GLU A 9 -0.95 2.57 7.22
CA GLU A 9 -0.58 3.41 8.35
C GLU A 9 0.35 4.56 7.94
N CYS A 10 1.28 4.33 7.01
CA CYS A 10 2.11 5.38 6.43
C CYS A 10 1.25 6.44 5.72
N PHE A 11 0.21 6.02 4.98
CA PHE A 11 -0.74 6.96 4.37
C PHE A 11 -1.54 7.73 5.41
N ASP A 12 -2.04 7.08 6.46
CA ASP A 12 -2.79 7.73 7.53
C ASP A 12 -1.96 8.77 8.27
N LYS A 13 -0.70 8.47 8.56
CA LYS A 13 0.22 9.41 9.21
C LYS A 13 0.60 10.55 8.26
N THR A 14 0.82 10.26 6.98
CA THR A 14 1.08 11.30 5.97
C THR A 14 -0.12 12.25 5.85
N ALA A 15 -1.34 11.72 5.74
CA ALA A 15 -2.56 12.53 5.70
C ALA A 15 -2.70 13.40 6.96
N ARG A 16 -2.40 12.86 8.13
CA ARG A 16 -2.41 13.60 9.39
C ARG A 16 -1.39 14.74 9.40
N ILE A 17 -0.15 14.51 8.93
CA ILE A 17 0.88 15.55 8.82
C ILE A 17 0.42 16.70 7.91
N LEU A 18 -0.25 16.36 6.81
CA LEU A 18 -0.74 17.32 5.82
C LEU A 18 -2.08 17.95 6.17
N GLY A 19 -2.72 17.54 7.27
CA GLY A 19 -4.03 18.06 7.68
C GLY A 19 -5.21 17.61 6.80
N LEU A 20 -5.11 16.42 6.18
CA LEU A 20 -6.11 15.89 5.23
C LEU A 20 -7.19 15.00 5.86
N GLY A 21 -7.10 14.72 7.16
CA GLY A 21 -8.07 13.89 7.88
C GLY A 21 -7.84 12.38 7.74
N TYR A 22 -8.89 11.60 8.01
CA TYR A 22 -8.91 10.13 8.00
C TYR A 22 -10.19 9.64 7.27
N PRO A 23 -10.14 8.55 6.47
CA PRO A 23 -9.00 7.68 6.19
C PRO A 23 -7.95 8.34 5.28
N GLY A 24 -6.68 8.13 5.59
CA GLY A 24 -5.58 8.83 4.91
C GLY A 24 -5.25 8.29 3.53
N GLY A 25 -5.42 6.99 3.30
CA GLY A 25 -5.21 6.36 1.98
C GLY A 25 -5.99 7.07 0.85
N PRO A 26 -7.33 7.17 0.94
CA PRO A 26 -8.14 7.90 -0.05
C PRO A 26 -7.79 9.39 -0.16
N ALA A 27 -7.52 10.05 0.97
CA ALA A 27 -7.18 11.47 0.99
C ALA A 27 -5.87 11.77 0.26
N ILE A 28 -4.83 10.96 0.49
CA ILE A 28 -3.55 11.04 -0.23
C ILE A 28 -3.74 10.74 -1.71
N ALA A 29 -4.50 9.70 -2.06
CA ALA A 29 -4.77 9.35 -3.45
C ALA A 29 -5.46 10.49 -4.21
N GLN A 30 -6.42 11.16 -3.56
CA GLN A 30 -7.11 12.31 -4.14
C GLN A 30 -6.16 13.49 -4.40
N GLN A 31 -5.34 13.86 -3.41
CA GLN A 31 -4.38 14.95 -3.56
C GLN A 31 -3.31 14.62 -4.62
N ALA A 32 -2.83 13.38 -4.65
CA ALA A 32 -1.89 12.90 -5.65
C ALA A 32 -2.47 12.94 -7.07
N ALA A 33 -3.73 12.55 -7.25
CA ALA A 33 -4.39 12.58 -8.56
C ALA A 33 -4.63 13.99 -9.10
N GLN A 34 -4.86 14.97 -8.21
CA GLN A 34 -5.04 16.37 -8.58
C GLN A 34 -3.70 17.04 -8.96
N TRP A 35 -2.57 16.45 -8.58
CA TRP A 35 -1.25 16.96 -8.90
C TRP A 35 -0.88 16.65 -10.37
N LYS A 36 -1.04 17.65 -11.25
CA LYS A 36 -0.80 17.52 -12.70
C LYS A 36 0.68 17.54 -13.12
N SER A 37 1.60 17.92 -12.23
CA SER A 37 3.01 18.09 -12.62
C SER A 37 3.77 16.77 -12.54
N GLN A 38 4.18 16.25 -13.69
CA GLN A 38 5.09 15.11 -13.79
C GLN A 38 6.41 15.51 -13.12
N ILE A 39 6.69 15.01 -11.91
CA ILE A 39 7.91 15.38 -11.17
C ILE A 39 9.07 14.59 -11.80
N PRO A 40 9.88 15.28 -12.63
CA PRO A 40 11.21 15.77 -12.19
C PRO A 40 11.32 17.30 -12.08
N ASN A 41 10.30 18.07 -12.49
CA ASN A 41 10.33 19.54 -12.50
C ASN A 41 9.42 20.18 -11.43
N SER A 42 9.19 19.52 -10.30
CA SER A 42 8.42 20.16 -9.23
C SER A 42 9.25 21.27 -8.60
N LYS A 43 8.64 22.46 -8.49
CA LYS A 43 9.20 23.62 -7.78
C LYS A 43 9.73 23.29 -6.38
N PHE A 44 9.25 22.20 -5.77
CA PHE A 44 9.54 21.81 -4.39
C PHE A 44 10.70 20.80 -4.27
N GLN A 45 11.12 20.15 -5.38
CA GLN A 45 12.20 19.15 -5.41
C GLN A 45 12.09 18.09 -4.28
N ILE A 46 10.90 17.53 -4.10
CA ILE A 46 10.64 16.53 -3.04
C ILE A 46 11.13 15.17 -3.53
N CYS A 47 12.05 14.55 -2.79
CA CYS A 47 12.54 13.20 -3.04
C CYS A 47 12.48 12.41 -1.73
N LEU A 48 11.56 11.45 -1.65
CA LEU A 48 11.36 10.64 -0.45
C LEU A 48 12.10 9.30 -0.57
N PRO A 49 12.54 8.69 0.55
CA PRO A 49 13.19 7.40 0.49
C PRO A 49 12.22 6.31 -0.01
N ARG A 50 12.75 5.30 -0.71
CA ARG A 50 12.03 4.05 -1.03
C ARG A 50 12.56 2.96 -0.09
N PRO A 51 11.99 2.79 1.12
CA PRO A 51 12.67 2.04 2.16
C PRO A 51 12.79 0.56 1.80
N MET A 52 13.91 -0.05 2.18
CA MET A 52 14.24 -1.46 1.97
C MET A 52 14.16 -1.95 0.51
N ILE A 53 14.01 -1.07 -0.49
CA ILE A 53 13.71 -1.47 -1.88
C ILE A 53 14.81 -2.33 -2.52
N TYR A 54 16.05 -2.20 -2.06
CA TYR A 54 17.21 -2.96 -2.53
C TYR A 54 17.64 -4.09 -1.57
N GLN A 55 16.98 -4.24 -0.41
CA GLN A 55 17.31 -5.31 0.51
C GLN A 55 16.92 -6.67 -0.07
N LYS A 56 17.77 -7.68 0.15
CA LYS A 56 17.57 -9.08 -0.28
C LYS A 56 16.58 -9.85 0.62
N ASN A 57 15.48 -9.19 1.01
CA ASN A 57 14.37 -9.77 1.76
C ASN A 57 13.03 -9.21 1.23
N TYR A 58 11.93 -9.90 1.48
CA TYR A 58 10.58 -9.47 1.06
C TYR A 58 9.86 -8.64 2.12
N ASP A 59 10.56 -8.25 3.17
CA ASP A 59 9.99 -7.45 4.25
C ASP A 59 9.71 -6.00 3.81
N PHE A 60 8.77 -5.35 4.47
CA PHE A 60 8.45 -3.94 4.25
C PHE A 60 8.77 -3.11 5.49
N SER A 61 9.01 -1.82 5.29
CA SER A 61 9.13 -0.82 6.35
C SER A 61 8.76 0.52 5.75
N PHE A 62 7.85 1.26 6.39
CA PHE A 62 7.45 2.59 5.94
C PHE A 62 7.61 3.64 7.05
N SER A 63 8.12 3.26 8.23
CA SER A 63 8.42 4.21 9.31
C SER A 63 9.48 5.26 8.94
N GLY A 64 10.47 4.91 8.12
CA GLY A 64 11.44 5.88 7.60
C GLY A 64 10.80 6.88 6.63
N LEU A 65 9.84 6.40 5.82
CA LEU A 65 9.14 7.22 4.83
C LEU A 65 8.26 8.28 5.49
N LYS A 66 7.44 7.91 6.49
CA LYS A 66 6.61 8.89 7.23
C LYS A 66 7.48 9.97 7.91
N THR A 67 8.67 9.60 8.35
CA THR A 67 9.60 10.47 9.05
C THR A 67 10.22 11.47 8.07
N ALA A 68 10.59 11.01 6.88
CA ALA A 68 11.03 11.88 5.79
C ALA A 68 9.94 12.88 5.37
N VAL A 69 8.68 12.44 5.27
CA VAL A 69 7.53 13.34 5.02
C VAL A 69 7.43 14.41 6.10
N LEU A 70 7.52 14.03 7.39
CA LEU A 70 7.44 14.96 8.51
C LEU A 70 8.57 16.00 8.45
N TYR A 71 9.79 15.58 8.14
CA TYR A 71 10.94 16.47 8.04
C TYR A 71 10.85 17.41 6.85
N ASP A 72 10.43 16.93 5.67
CA ASP A 72 10.19 17.82 4.52
C ASP A 72 9.13 18.88 4.91
N PHE A 73 7.99 18.45 5.46
CA PHE A 73 6.93 19.34 5.93
C PHE A 73 7.43 20.39 6.92
N LYS A 74 8.19 19.98 7.94
CA LYS A 74 8.76 20.91 8.93
C LYS A 74 9.83 21.83 8.35
N SER A 75 10.55 21.44 7.30
CA SER A 75 11.54 22.30 6.64
C SER A 75 10.90 23.44 5.82
N ARG A 76 9.64 23.29 5.38
CA ARG A 76 8.96 24.29 4.57
C ARG A 76 8.43 25.47 5.40
N PRO A 77 8.42 26.71 4.86
CA PRO A 77 7.75 27.84 5.50
C PRO A 77 6.24 27.60 5.72
N PRO A 78 5.60 28.18 6.75
CA PRO A 78 4.18 27.97 7.04
C PRO A 78 3.23 28.26 5.86
N LYS A 79 3.56 29.27 5.03
CA LYS A 79 2.78 29.60 3.82
C LYS A 79 2.82 28.48 2.77
N ILE A 80 3.97 27.80 2.63
CA ILE A 80 4.14 26.69 1.70
C ILE A 80 3.44 25.43 2.22
N ARG A 81 3.52 25.16 3.52
CA ARG A 81 2.84 23.98 4.13
C ARG A 81 1.33 23.94 3.89
N LYS A 82 0.71 25.11 3.73
CA LYS A 82 -0.74 25.26 3.47
C LYS A 82 -1.07 25.38 1.98
N SER A 83 -0.08 25.40 1.09
CA SER A 83 -0.29 25.54 -0.34
C SER A 83 -0.79 24.22 -0.94
N LYS A 84 -1.78 24.31 -1.84
CA LYS A 84 -2.35 23.14 -2.51
C LYS A 84 -1.30 22.42 -3.37
N GLU A 85 -0.39 23.19 -3.97
CA GLU A 85 0.68 22.66 -4.81
C GLU A 85 1.66 21.81 -4.01
N TYR A 86 2.08 22.29 -2.84
CA TYR A 86 2.98 21.54 -1.97
C TYR A 86 2.30 20.26 -1.44
N ILE A 87 1.06 20.37 -0.95
CA ILE A 87 0.28 19.23 -0.46
C ILE A 87 0.11 18.16 -1.56
N GLY A 88 -0.25 18.56 -2.78
CA GLY A 88 -0.36 17.66 -3.91
C GLY A 88 0.98 17.00 -4.26
N ALA A 89 2.06 17.78 -4.30
CA ALA A 89 3.39 17.27 -4.64
C ALA A 89 3.90 16.24 -3.62
N ILE A 90 3.80 16.52 -2.32
CA ILE A 90 4.26 15.59 -1.27
C ILE A 90 3.36 14.37 -1.16
N ALA A 91 2.04 14.51 -1.35
CA ALA A 91 1.12 13.38 -1.40
C ALA A 91 1.44 12.44 -2.58
N ALA A 92 1.69 13.00 -3.76
CA ALA A 92 2.07 12.24 -4.95
C ALA A 92 3.40 11.49 -4.74
N GLU A 93 4.42 12.14 -4.20
CA GLU A 93 5.72 11.52 -3.97
C GLU A 93 5.67 10.46 -2.85
N ALA A 94 4.91 10.70 -1.77
CA ALA A 94 4.70 9.70 -0.72
C ALA A 94 3.96 8.47 -1.26
N GLN A 95 2.92 8.67 -2.07
CA GLN A 95 2.22 7.60 -2.76
C GLN A 95 3.17 6.82 -3.68
N GLN A 96 3.96 7.52 -4.51
CA GLN A 96 4.85 6.86 -5.44
C GLN A 96 5.92 6.04 -4.71
N ALA A 97 6.49 6.56 -3.62
CA ALA A 97 7.47 5.83 -2.81
C ALA A 97 6.90 4.52 -2.24
N VAL A 98 5.65 4.51 -1.77
CA VAL A 98 4.98 3.27 -1.32
C VAL A 98 4.74 2.31 -2.49
N ILE A 99 4.19 2.82 -3.61
CA ILE A 99 3.89 2.01 -4.80
C ILE A 99 5.16 1.34 -5.34
N ASP A 100 6.25 2.09 -5.47
CA ASP A 100 7.54 1.59 -5.97
C ASP A 100 8.03 0.37 -5.17
N VAL A 101 7.97 0.46 -3.84
CA VAL A 101 8.43 -0.60 -2.94
C VAL A 101 7.52 -1.81 -3.04
N LEU A 102 6.19 -1.61 -2.99
CA LEU A 102 5.21 -2.70 -3.08
C LEU A 102 5.37 -3.46 -4.39
N ILE A 103 5.41 -2.77 -5.53
CA ILE A 103 5.55 -3.39 -6.85
C ILE A 103 6.86 -4.13 -6.96
N LYS A 104 7.99 -3.46 -6.68
CA LYS A 104 9.31 -4.05 -6.88
C LYS A 104 9.51 -5.32 -6.06
N LYS A 105 9.11 -5.31 -4.78
CA LYS A 105 9.25 -6.50 -3.92
C LYS A 105 8.29 -7.60 -4.32
N THR A 106 7.04 -7.28 -4.66
CA THR A 106 6.04 -8.26 -5.09
C THR A 106 6.45 -8.95 -6.39
N LEU A 107 6.88 -8.18 -7.40
CA LEU A 107 7.31 -8.76 -8.67
C LEU A 107 8.58 -9.59 -8.52
N ARG A 108 9.53 -9.17 -7.67
CA ARG A 108 10.69 -10.00 -7.37
C ARG A 108 10.29 -11.32 -6.72
N ALA A 109 9.42 -11.28 -5.70
CA ALA A 109 8.91 -12.50 -5.07
C ALA A 109 8.21 -13.41 -6.09
N ALA A 110 7.37 -12.84 -6.96
CA ALA A 110 6.68 -13.61 -7.98
C ALA A 110 7.66 -14.31 -8.96
N LYS A 111 8.78 -13.67 -9.31
CA LYS A 111 9.84 -14.29 -10.12
C LYS A 111 10.55 -15.41 -9.36
N ASP A 112 11.02 -15.12 -8.16
CA ASP A 112 11.86 -16.02 -7.36
C ASP A 112 11.08 -17.29 -6.97
N PHE A 113 9.79 -17.17 -6.66
CA PHE A 113 8.91 -18.30 -6.33
C PHE A 113 8.16 -18.88 -7.54
N LYS A 114 8.41 -18.37 -8.76
CA LYS A 114 7.70 -18.78 -9.99
C LYS A 114 6.18 -18.76 -9.81
N ALA A 115 5.66 -17.73 -9.14
CA ALA A 115 4.26 -17.62 -8.81
C ALA A 115 3.41 -17.55 -10.10
N LYS A 116 2.34 -18.34 -10.15
CA LYS A 116 1.39 -18.33 -11.28
C LYS A 116 0.39 -17.19 -11.19
N ALA A 117 0.17 -16.66 -10.00
CA ALA A 117 -0.78 -15.58 -9.74
C ALA A 117 -0.27 -14.64 -8.66
N ILE A 118 -0.61 -13.37 -8.81
CA ILE A 118 -0.46 -12.30 -7.82
C ILE A 118 -1.88 -11.85 -7.47
N ILE A 119 -2.22 -11.87 -6.19
CA ILE A 119 -3.50 -11.38 -5.67
C ILE A 119 -3.20 -10.17 -4.79
N LEU A 120 -3.82 -9.03 -5.09
CA LEU A 120 -3.67 -7.80 -4.32
C LEU A 120 -4.98 -7.50 -3.57
N GLY A 121 -4.91 -7.51 -2.24
CA GLY A 121 -6.03 -7.19 -1.33
C GLY A 121 -5.60 -6.23 -0.21
N GLY A 122 -6.56 -5.82 0.63
CA GLY A 122 -6.36 -4.84 1.70
C GLY A 122 -6.72 -3.41 1.29
N GLY A 123 -6.91 -2.52 2.27
CA GLY A 123 -7.40 -1.15 2.00
C GLY A 123 -6.53 -0.34 1.03
N VAL A 124 -5.21 -0.52 1.06
CA VAL A 124 -4.28 0.13 0.11
C VAL A 124 -4.47 -0.37 -1.32
N ALA A 125 -4.97 -1.60 -1.52
CA ALA A 125 -5.27 -2.13 -2.84
C ALA A 125 -6.41 -1.38 -3.54
N ALA A 126 -7.19 -0.56 -2.84
CA ALA A 126 -8.20 0.32 -3.45
C ALA A 126 -7.58 1.55 -4.15
N ASN A 127 -6.28 1.80 -4.01
CA ASN A 127 -5.60 2.89 -4.71
C ASN A 127 -5.49 2.59 -6.21
N GLU A 128 -6.17 3.37 -7.04
CA GLU A 128 -6.23 3.15 -8.50
C GLU A 128 -4.88 3.31 -9.20
N GLU A 129 -4.01 4.20 -8.72
CA GLU A 129 -2.67 4.38 -9.28
C GLU A 129 -1.79 3.16 -8.99
N LEU A 130 -1.90 2.56 -7.79
CA LEU A 130 -1.24 1.29 -7.47
C LEU A 130 -1.71 0.18 -8.41
N ARG A 131 -3.03 0.04 -8.61
CA ARG A 131 -3.62 -0.97 -9.51
C ARG A 131 -3.09 -0.82 -10.94
N LYS A 132 -3.10 0.41 -11.45
CA LYS A 132 -2.62 0.76 -12.79
C LYS A 132 -1.14 0.46 -12.96
N GLN A 133 -0.30 0.87 -12.02
CA GLN A 133 1.14 0.65 -12.10
C GLN A 133 1.51 -0.84 -11.99
N PHE A 134 0.84 -1.61 -11.14
CA PHE A 134 1.04 -3.06 -11.08
C PHE A 134 0.75 -3.71 -12.44
N LYS A 135 -0.41 -3.43 -13.05
CA LYS A 135 -0.77 -3.95 -14.38
C LYS A 135 0.28 -3.61 -15.44
N ALA A 136 0.70 -2.34 -15.47
CA ALA A 136 1.71 -1.86 -16.42
C ALA A 136 3.07 -2.54 -16.21
N LYS A 137 3.49 -2.72 -14.96
CA LYS A 137 4.78 -3.34 -14.63
C LYS A 137 4.79 -4.84 -14.86
N ILE A 138 3.69 -5.55 -14.57
CA ILE A 138 3.55 -6.96 -14.92
C ILE A 138 3.67 -7.14 -16.45
N LYS A 139 2.95 -6.32 -17.22
CA LYS A 139 3.02 -6.37 -18.70
C LYS A 139 4.42 -6.05 -19.25
N LYS A 140 5.17 -5.17 -18.58
CA LYS A 140 6.52 -4.77 -19.01
C LYS A 140 7.58 -5.79 -18.61
N ASP A 141 7.55 -6.27 -17.37
CA ASP A 141 8.62 -7.07 -16.78
C ASP A 141 8.49 -8.57 -17.07
N TYR A 142 7.34 -8.97 -17.63
CA TYR A 142 7.04 -10.31 -18.10
C TYR A 142 6.57 -10.25 -19.55
N ASN A 143 7.12 -11.12 -20.39
CA ASN A 143 6.54 -11.39 -21.70
C ASN A 143 5.32 -12.29 -21.52
N LEU A 144 4.27 -12.10 -22.32
CA LEU A 144 3.24 -13.14 -22.46
C LEU A 144 3.90 -14.38 -23.10
N PRO A 145 3.68 -15.62 -22.63
CA PRO A 145 2.69 -16.11 -21.66
C PRO A 145 3.21 -16.34 -20.23
N THR A 146 4.43 -15.89 -19.88
CA THR A 146 5.04 -16.16 -18.56
C THR A 146 4.59 -15.21 -17.45
N ALA A 147 3.76 -14.22 -17.79
CA ALA A 147 3.21 -13.29 -16.84
C ALA A 147 2.26 -14.00 -15.84
N PRO A 148 2.39 -13.73 -14.53
CA PRO A 148 1.42 -14.24 -13.55
C PRO A 148 0.05 -13.62 -13.81
N TYR A 149 -1.01 -14.39 -13.53
CA TYR A 149 -2.34 -13.82 -13.42
C TYR A 149 -2.35 -12.74 -12.35
N PHE A 150 -3.04 -11.63 -12.60
CA PHE A 150 -3.15 -10.54 -11.63
C PHE A 150 -4.60 -10.32 -11.23
N TYR A 151 -4.91 -10.65 -9.98
CA TYR A 151 -6.26 -10.54 -9.43
C TYR A 151 -6.32 -9.43 -8.39
N ILE A 152 -7.30 -8.54 -8.56
CA ILE A 152 -7.64 -7.53 -7.58
C ILE A 152 -9.16 -7.59 -7.39
N PRO A 153 -9.67 -7.78 -6.18
CA PRO A 153 -11.10 -7.70 -5.92
C PRO A 153 -11.66 -6.31 -6.25
N ASP A 154 -12.97 -6.23 -6.42
CA ASP A 154 -13.67 -4.95 -6.39
C ASP A 154 -13.28 -4.16 -5.14
N SER A 155 -13.19 -2.83 -5.27
CA SER A 155 -12.71 -1.95 -4.19
C SER A 155 -13.51 -2.12 -2.89
N LYS A 156 -14.83 -2.33 -2.99
CA LYS A 156 -15.73 -2.61 -1.85
C LYS A 156 -15.40 -3.88 -1.07
N PHE A 157 -14.65 -4.82 -1.66
CA PHE A 157 -14.22 -6.07 -1.02
C PHE A 157 -12.75 -6.04 -0.59
N CYS A 158 -12.02 -4.96 -0.88
CA CYS A 158 -10.61 -4.84 -0.51
C CYS A 158 -10.41 -4.39 0.94
N THR A 159 -11.34 -3.61 1.48
CA THR A 159 -11.35 -3.20 2.90
C THR A 159 -12.00 -4.27 3.76
N ASP A 160 -11.73 -4.24 5.07
CA ASP A 160 -12.30 -5.21 6.00
C ASP A 160 -13.83 -5.21 5.97
N ASN A 161 -14.43 -6.38 5.73
CA ASN A 161 -15.87 -6.56 5.61
C ASN A 161 -16.29 -7.96 6.07
N ALA A 162 -17.55 -8.15 6.44
CA ALA A 162 -18.05 -9.45 6.93
C ALA A 162 -18.08 -10.55 5.85
N VAL A 163 -18.08 -10.19 4.56
CA VAL A 163 -18.14 -11.15 3.45
C VAL A 163 -16.88 -12.02 3.42
N MET A 164 -15.70 -11.44 3.66
CA MET A 164 -14.45 -12.22 3.70
C MET A 164 -14.44 -13.25 4.84
N THR A 165 -15.00 -12.90 6.00
CA THR A 165 -15.16 -13.82 7.14
C THR A 165 -16.15 -14.93 6.83
N ALA A 166 -17.31 -14.59 6.25
CA ALA A 166 -18.32 -15.56 5.86
C ALA A 166 -17.81 -16.57 4.81
N ILE A 167 -17.09 -16.08 3.79
CA ILE A 167 -16.46 -16.92 2.77
C ILE A 167 -15.41 -17.85 3.38
N THR A 168 -14.56 -17.32 4.26
CA THR A 168 -13.55 -18.13 4.98
C THR A 168 -14.23 -19.23 5.79
N GLY A 169 -15.26 -18.90 6.56
CA GLY A 169 -16.06 -19.87 7.30
C GLY A 169 -16.69 -20.93 6.40
N TYR A 170 -17.28 -20.52 5.27
CA TYR A 170 -17.86 -21.45 4.30
C TYR A 170 -16.84 -22.45 3.76
N TYR A 171 -15.67 -22.01 3.32
CA TYR A 171 -14.64 -22.90 2.78
C TYR A 171 -13.98 -23.78 3.86
N HIS A 172 -13.88 -23.29 5.09
CA HIS A 172 -13.28 -24.04 6.20
C HIS A 172 -14.28 -24.91 6.97
N ARG A 173 -15.58 -24.84 6.69
CA ARG A 173 -16.64 -25.56 7.45
C ARG A 173 -16.44 -27.06 7.65
N LYS A 174 -15.76 -27.74 6.71
CA LYS A 174 -15.49 -29.18 6.80
C LYS A 174 -14.28 -29.50 7.70
N LYS A 175 -13.34 -28.56 7.81
CA LYS A 175 -12.14 -28.66 8.66
C LYS A 175 -12.37 -28.10 10.04
N ALA A 176 -13.33 -27.18 10.18
CA ALA A 176 -13.88 -26.82 11.46
C ALA A 176 -14.45 -28.11 12.05
N GLN A 177 -13.70 -28.71 12.98
CA GLN A 177 -14.30 -29.60 13.95
C GLN A 177 -15.47 -28.81 14.55
N ARG A 178 -16.56 -29.48 14.93
CA ARG A 178 -17.58 -28.83 15.76
C ARG A 178 -16.92 -28.53 17.10
N GLU A 179 -16.06 -27.52 17.14
CA GLU A 179 -15.50 -27.00 18.35
C GLU A 179 -16.70 -26.58 19.20
N ASN A 180 -16.68 -26.99 20.46
CA ASN A 180 -17.64 -26.46 21.41
C ASN A 180 -17.53 -24.94 21.32
N LEU A 181 -18.63 -24.25 21.00
CA LEU A 181 -18.65 -22.79 20.83
C LEU A 181 -18.11 -22.08 22.09
N GLU A 182 -18.19 -22.73 23.25
CA GLU A 182 -17.63 -22.31 24.52
C GLU A 182 -16.08 -22.27 24.57
N ARG A 183 -15.40 -22.89 23.60
CA ARG A 183 -13.92 -22.93 23.50
C ARG A 183 -13.35 -21.93 22.49
N ILE A 184 -14.20 -21.15 21.81
CA ILE A 184 -13.75 -20.12 20.88
C ILE A 184 -13.27 -18.91 21.67
N GLU A 185 -11.97 -18.67 21.62
CA GLU A 185 -11.33 -17.53 22.29
C GLU A 185 -10.70 -16.58 21.27
N ALA A 186 -10.76 -15.28 21.56
CA ALA A 186 -10.11 -14.25 20.75
C ALA A 186 -8.58 -14.35 20.90
N LYS A 187 -7.89 -14.74 19.83
CA LYS A 187 -6.43 -14.76 19.77
C LYS A 187 -5.91 -13.51 19.06
N ALA A 188 -5.55 -12.48 19.83
CA ALA A 188 -5.07 -11.20 19.29
C ALA A 188 -3.81 -11.34 18.40
N ASN A 189 -2.98 -12.36 18.64
CA ASN A 189 -1.74 -12.63 17.92
C ASN A 189 -1.81 -13.94 17.10
N LEU A 190 -3.00 -14.28 16.56
CA LEU A 190 -3.18 -15.47 15.74
C LEU A 190 -2.21 -15.45 14.54
N ARG A 191 -1.42 -16.53 14.37
CA ARG A 191 -0.49 -16.71 13.25
C ARG A 191 -1.10 -17.60 12.17
N LEU A 192 -0.79 -17.28 10.91
CA LEU A 192 -1.10 -18.11 9.76
C LEU A 192 0.12 -19.02 9.53
N GLU A 193 0.06 -20.25 10.05
CA GLU A 193 1.07 -21.30 9.80
C GLU A 193 0.63 -22.24 8.69
#